data_AF-A0A444ZFZ2-F1
#
_entry.id   AF-A0A444ZFZ2-F1
#
_cell.length_a   1.000
_cell.length_b   1.000
_cell.length_c   1.000
_cell.angle_alpha   90.00
_cell.angle_beta   90.00
_cell.angle_gamma   90.00
#
_symmetry.space_group_name_H-M   'P 1'
#
loop_
_entity.id
_entity.type
_entity.pdbx_description
1 polymer ?
#
loop_
_entity_poly.entity_id
_entity_poly.type
_entity_poly.pdbx_seq_one_letter_code
_entity_poly.pdbx_strand_id
1 'polypeptide(L)'
;MPSPAPRWQDYCPNMKDELFKGFLEKHEFASNYDKAMARTVWNKTMHDRYPDILKRARNRAFKEANSTSIADIKGHGPKAMKVDVWNGLVYHWLDSKWQNKSVAGQKNRAAMPAHKLHTAGSISFGEHKRRKV
;
A
#
# COMPACT_ATOMS: atom_id res chain seq x y z
N MET A 1 -10.09 -15.39 9.92
CA MET A 1 -10.34 -14.08 9.26
C MET A 1 -9.15 -13.75 8.39
N PRO A 2 -9.34 -13.16 7.19
CA PRO A 2 -8.23 -12.74 6.35
C PRO A 2 -7.37 -11.71 7.10
N SER A 3 -6.09 -12.01 7.29
CA SER A 3 -5.18 -11.14 8.05
C SER A 3 -4.75 -9.96 7.16
N PRO A 4 -4.91 -8.70 7.59
CA PRO A 4 -4.45 -7.54 6.85
C PRO A 4 -2.92 -7.54 6.76
N ALA A 5 -2.36 -7.29 5.58
CA ALA A 5 -0.92 -7.22 5.40
C ALA A 5 -0.47 -5.88 4.79
N PRO A 6 0.44 -5.14 5.46
CA PRO A 6 0.96 -3.88 4.95
C PRO A 6 1.93 -4.07 3.77
N ARG A 7 2.49 -5.28 3.59
CA ARG A 7 3.30 -5.64 2.41
C ARG A 7 2.62 -6.76 1.65
N TRP A 8 2.72 -6.71 0.32
CA TRP A 8 2.11 -7.71 -0.56
C TRP A 8 2.65 -9.13 -0.33
N GLN A 9 3.95 -9.23 -0.04
CA GLN A 9 4.65 -10.49 0.17
C GLN A 9 4.13 -11.25 1.41
N ASP A 10 3.68 -10.53 2.43
CA ASP A 10 3.23 -11.09 3.71
C ASP A 10 1.83 -11.74 3.60
N TYR A 11 1.08 -11.50 2.52
CA TYR A 11 -0.17 -12.22 2.29
C TYR A 11 0.07 -13.68 1.90
N CYS A 12 -0.66 -14.60 2.55
CA CYS A 12 -0.72 -15.99 2.13
C CYS A 12 -1.39 -16.12 0.73
N PRO A 13 -1.10 -17.20 -0.02
CA PRO A 13 -1.65 -17.40 -1.37
C PRO A 13 -3.18 -17.26 -1.44
N ASN A 14 -3.90 -17.91 -0.51
CA ASN A 14 -5.37 -17.85 -0.45
C ASN A 14 -5.90 -16.41 -0.34
N MET A 15 -5.21 -15.56 0.42
CA MET A 15 -5.61 -14.17 0.57
C MET A 15 -5.38 -13.36 -0.71
N LYS A 16 -4.30 -13.67 -1.44
CA LYS A 16 -4.03 -13.07 -2.76
C LYS A 16 -5.06 -13.52 -3.80
N ASP A 17 -5.60 -14.73 -3.68
CA ASP A 17 -6.69 -15.22 -4.52
C ASP A 17 -8.01 -14.50 -4.22
N GLU A 18 -8.37 -14.34 -2.94
CA GLU A 18 -9.57 -13.59 -2.54
C GLU A 18 -9.54 -12.13 -3.03
N LEU A 19 -8.42 -11.44 -2.85
CA LEU A 19 -8.25 -10.07 -3.31
C LEU A 19 -8.32 -9.95 -4.84
N PHE A 20 -7.80 -10.95 -5.55
CA PHE A 20 -7.88 -10.98 -7.01
C PHE A 20 -9.27 -11.32 -7.52
N LYS A 21 -10.01 -12.18 -6.82
CA LYS A 21 -11.42 -12.42 -7.13
C LYS A 21 -12.22 -11.12 -7.02
N GLY A 22 -12.02 -10.36 -5.93
CA GLY A 22 -12.63 -9.04 -5.78
C GLY A 22 -12.21 -8.04 -6.86
N PHE A 23 -10.97 -8.13 -7.35
CA PHE A 23 -10.53 -7.36 -8.52
C PHE A 23 -11.29 -7.78 -9.80
N LEU A 24 -11.38 -9.08 -10.10
CA LEU A 24 -12.07 -9.59 -11.29
C LEU A 24 -13.56 -9.24 -11.31
N GLU A 25 -14.25 -9.33 -10.17
CA GLU A 25 -15.69 -9.02 -10.07
C GLU A 25 -16.03 -7.55 -10.33
N LYS A 26 -15.03 -6.65 -10.30
CA LYS A 26 -15.21 -5.20 -10.41
C LYS A 26 -14.65 -4.59 -11.69
N HIS A 27 -14.04 -5.40 -12.56
CA HIS A 27 -13.41 -4.93 -13.79
C HIS A 27 -13.92 -5.70 -14.99
N GLU A 28 -14.20 -4.97 -16.06
CA GLU A 28 -14.48 -5.53 -17.38
C GLU A 28 -13.17 -5.67 -18.16
N PHE A 29 -13.10 -6.69 -19.00
CA PHE A 29 -11.94 -6.98 -19.83
C PHE A 29 -12.33 -6.90 -21.30
N ALA A 30 -11.48 -6.27 -22.11
CA ALA A 30 -11.72 -6.11 -23.53
C ALA A 30 -11.72 -7.47 -24.28
N SER A 31 -11.03 -8.47 -23.74
CA SER A 31 -10.96 -9.81 -24.32
C SER A 31 -10.75 -10.90 -23.27
N ASN A 32 -11.02 -12.15 -23.67
CA ASN A 32 -10.65 -13.32 -22.86
C ASN A 32 -9.14 -13.45 -22.66
N TYR A 33 -8.34 -12.97 -23.64
CA TYR A 33 -6.89 -12.92 -23.54
C TYR A 33 -6.45 -11.99 -22.39
N ASP A 34 -7.00 -10.78 -22.33
CA ASP A 34 -6.68 -9.83 -21.25
C ASP A 34 -7.09 -10.38 -19.87
N LYS A 35 -8.25 -11.03 -19.80
CA LYS A 35 -8.72 -11.68 -18.58
C LYS A 35 -7.78 -12.81 -18.13
N ALA A 36 -7.26 -13.60 -19.08
CA ALA A 36 -6.28 -14.65 -18.79
C ALA A 36 -4.94 -14.08 -18.32
N MET A 37 -4.50 -12.96 -18.90
CA MET A 37 -3.26 -12.28 -18.53
C MET A 37 -3.35 -11.48 -17.21
N ALA A 38 -4.56 -11.15 -16.78
CA ALA A 38 -4.82 -10.27 -15.65
C ALA A 38 -4.11 -10.74 -14.37
N ARG A 39 -4.12 -12.05 -14.06
CA ARG A 39 -3.51 -12.59 -12.83
C ARG A 39 -2.01 -12.32 -12.79
N THR A 40 -1.33 -12.56 -13.90
CA THR A 40 0.13 -12.40 -14.03
C THR A 40 0.53 -10.93 -13.89
N VAL A 41 -0.16 -10.04 -14.61
CA VAL A 41 0.11 -8.59 -14.55
C VAL A 41 -0.21 -8.06 -13.16
N TRP A 42 -1.37 -8.42 -12.60
CA TRP A 42 -1.81 -7.98 -11.28
C TRP A 42 -0.83 -8.39 -10.18
N ASN A 43 -0.33 -9.63 -10.19
CA ASN A 43 0.66 -10.08 -9.21
C ASN A 43 1.98 -9.30 -9.30
N LYS A 44 2.47 -9.01 -10.52
CA LYS A 44 3.66 -8.18 -10.74
C LYS A 44 3.43 -6.76 -10.21
N THR A 45 2.29 -6.16 -10.54
CA THR A 45 1.92 -4.82 -10.08
C THR A 45 1.79 -4.75 -8.56
N MET A 46 1.17 -5.74 -7.92
CA MET A 46 1.07 -5.78 -6.46
C MET A 46 2.44 -5.98 -5.80
N HIS A 47 3.33 -6.78 -6.38
CA HIS A 47 4.68 -6.94 -5.86
C HIS A 47 5.48 -5.63 -5.89
N ASP A 48 5.35 -4.85 -6.98
CA ASP A 48 6.11 -3.63 -7.19
C ASP A 48 5.48 -2.40 -6.50
N ARG A 49 4.16 -2.25 -6.59
CA ARG A 49 3.45 -0.98 -6.32
C ARG A 49 2.40 -1.05 -5.22
N TYR A 50 2.28 -2.15 -4.49
CA TYR A 50 1.24 -2.28 -3.45
C TYR A 50 1.26 -1.15 -2.39
N PRO A 51 2.41 -0.72 -1.83
CA PRO A 51 2.44 0.42 -0.91
C PRO A 51 1.90 1.72 -1.52
N ASP A 52 2.19 1.98 -2.79
CA ASP A 52 1.69 3.15 -3.53
C ASP A 52 0.17 3.05 -3.79
N ILE A 53 -0.32 1.85 -4.09
CA ILE A 53 -1.75 1.57 -4.27
C ILE A 53 -2.48 1.83 -2.95
N LEU A 54 -1.97 1.33 -1.82
CA LEU A 54 -2.52 1.60 -0.49
C LEU A 54 -2.50 3.09 -0.15
N LYS A 55 -1.41 3.81 -0.47
CA LYS A 55 -1.33 5.26 -0.27
C LYS A 55 -2.41 6.00 -1.05
N ARG A 56 -2.64 5.64 -2.31
CA ARG A 56 -3.70 6.22 -3.15
C ARG A 56 -5.09 5.88 -2.63
N ALA A 57 -5.32 4.63 -2.24
CA ALA A 57 -6.57 4.18 -1.63
C ALA A 57 -6.89 4.97 -0.35
N ARG A 58 -5.90 5.16 0.52
CA ARG A 58 -6.03 5.98 1.74
C ARG A 58 -6.37 7.43 1.43
N ASN A 59 -5.70 8.05 0.46
CA ASN A 59 -5.99 9.43 0.06
C ASN A 59 -7.43 9.58 -0.46
N ARG A 60 -7.94 8.57 -1.17
CA ARG A 60 -9.34 8.53 -1.60
C ARG A 60 -10.28 8.38 -0.41
N ALA A 61 -9.97 7.48 0.51
CA ALA A 61 -10.75 7.25 1.71
C ALA A 61 -10.87 8.52 2.58
N PHE A 62 -9.79 9.29 2.73
CA PHE A 62 -9.82 10.59 3.42
C PHE A 62 -10.78 11.58 2.75
N LYS A 63 -10.79 11.65 1.41
CA LYS A 63 -11.72 12.50 0.67
C LYS A 63 -13.17 12.04 0.85
N GLU A 64 -13.42 10.74 0.79
CA GLU A 64 -14.76 10.17 0.96
C GLU A 64 -15.29 10.34 2.40
N ALA A 65 -14.43 10.23 3.42
CA ALA A 65 -14.77 10.47 4.82
C ALA A 65 -14.82 11.95 5.20
N ASN A 66 -14.42 12.87 4.30
CA ASN A 66 -14.20 14.29 4.58
C ASN A 66 -13.38 14.52 5.87
N SER A 67 -12.30 13.75 6.04
CA SER A 67 -11.49 13.77 7.25
C SER A 67 -10.00 13.59 6.94
N THR A 68 -9.16 14.05 7.86
CA THR A 68 -7.71 13.83 7.87
C THR A 68 -7.29 12.78 8.91
N SER A 69 -8.22 12.30 9.73
CA SER A 69 -7.98 11.28 10.76
C SER A 69 -7.97 9.88 10.17
N ILE A 70 -6.93 9.10 10.48
CA ILE A 70 -6.80 7.70 10.06
C ILE A 70 -7.92 6.83 10.66
N ALA A 71 -8.48 7.21 11.81
CA ALA A 71 -9.57 6.43 12.41
C ALA A 71 -10.85 6.51 11.57
N ASP A 72 -11.06 7.63 10.89
CA ASP A 72 -12.32 7.98 10.24
C ASP A 72 -12.44 7.31 8.86
N ILE A 73 -11.34 6.81 8.31
CA ILE A 73 -11.34 6.11 7.01
C ILE A 73 -11.73 4.63 7.12
N LYS A 74 -12.10 4.13 8.31
CA LYS A 74 -12.68 2.78 8.45
C LYS A 74 -13.94 2.66 7.60
N GLY A 75 -14.15 1.52 6.95
CA GLY A 75 -15.28 1.32 6.02
C GLY A 75 -15.14 2.02 4.67
N HIS A 76 -14.27 3.03 4.52
CA HIS A 76 -14.03 3.76 3.28
C HIS A 76 -12.94 3.12 2.39
N GLY A 77 -12.81 1.79 2.45
CA GLY A 77 -11.82 1.05 1.68
C GLY A 77 -12.17 0.91 0.19
N PRO A 78 -11.21 0.47 -0.64
CA PRO A 78 -11.50 0.16 -2.04
C PRO A 78 -12.64 -0.86 -2.18
N LYS A 79 -13.57 -0.64 -3.10
CA LYS A 79 -14.72 -1.54 -3.35
C LYS A 79 -14.36 -3.00 -3.63
N ALA A 80 -13.16 -3.24 -4.18
CA ALA A 80 -12.64 -4.58 -4.46
C ALA A 80 -12.02 -5.29 -3.23
N MET A 81 -11.86 -4.58 -2.12
CA MET A 81 -11.29 -5.09 -0.87
C MET A 81 -12.39 -5.29 0.17
N LYS A 82 -12.39 -6.44 0.85
CA LYS A 82 -13.31 -6.69 1.97
C LYS A 82 -13.09 -5.65 3.07
N VAL A 83 -14.18 -5.21 3.70
CA VAL A 83 -14.16 -4.18 4.74
C VAL A 83 -13.25 -4.54 5.92
N ASP A 84 -13.22 -5.81 6.33
CA ASP A 84 -12.38 -6.27 7.45
C ASP A 84 -10.89 -6.16 7.15
N VAL A 85 -10.49 -6.43 5.90
CA VAL A 85 -9.10 -6.35 5.45
C VAL A 85 -8.67 -4.89 5.44
N TRP A 86 -9.52 -4.00 4.94
CA TRP A 86 -9.27 -2.57 4.98
C TRP A 86 -9.17 -2.04 6.42
N ASN A 87 -10.13 -2.37 7.27
CA ASN A 87 -10.13 -1.96 8.68
C ASN A 87 -8.89 -2.47 9.41
N GLY A 88 -8.44 -3.68 9.09
CA GLY A 88 -7.19 -4.24 9.57
C GLY A 88 -5.95 -3.41 9.18
N LEU A 89 -5.89 -2.92 7.94
CA LEU A 89 -4.85 -1.99 7.50
C LEU A 89 -4.94 -0.64 8.23
N VAL A 90 -6.16 -0.15 8.46
CA VAL A 90 -6.37 1.07 9.24
C VAL A 90 -5.83 0.91 10.67
N TYR A 91 -6.09 -0.20 11.34
CA TYR A 91 -5.48 -0.48 12.65
C TYR A 91 -3.95 -0.49 12.61
N HIS A 92 -3.36 -1.07 11.57
CA HIS A 92 -1.91 -1.02 11.39
C HIS A 92 -1.38 0.41 11.22
N TRP A 93 -2.12 1.32 10.56
CA TRP A 93 -1.69 2.72 10.41
C TRP A 93 -1.98 3.59 11.64
N LEU A 94 -2.89 3.15 12.52
CA LEU A 94 -3.11 3.77 13.83
C LEU A 94 -2.01 3.45 14.84
N ASP A 95 -1.22 2.40 14.60
CA ASP A 95 -0.06 2.07 15.41
C ASP A 95 0.94 3.23 15.48
N SER A 96 1.32 3.62 16.70
CA SER A 96 2.19 4.77 16.95
C SER A 96 3.58 4.61 16.31
N LYS A 97 4.10 3.38 16.28
CA LYS A 97 5.38 3.08 15.63
C LYS A 97 5.28 3.27 14.11
N TRP A 98 4.16 2.92 13.48
CA TRP A 98 3.93 3.22 12.08
C TRP A 98 3.84 4.74 11.83
N GLN A 99 3.06 5.46 12.63
CA GLN A 99 2.88 6.91 12.49
C GLN A 99 4.20 7.67 12.64
N ASN A 100 4.99 7.33 13.66
CA ASN A 100 6.31 7.93 13.90
C ASN A 100 7.23 7.73 12.68
N LYS A 101 7.25 6.53 12.09
CA LYS A 101 8.02 6.27 10.86
C LYS A 101 7.49 7.08 9.67
N SER A 102 6.18 7.21 9.53
CA SER A 102 5.56 7.99 8.46
C SER A 102 5.94 9.47 8.55
N VAL A 103 5.82 10.07 9.74
CA VAL A 103 6.20 11.46 10.01
C VAL A 103 7.69 11.68 9.79
N ALA A 104 8.55 10.80 10.31
CA ALA A 104 9.99 10.88 10.08
C ALA A 104 10.35 10.79 8.58
N GLY A 105 9.72 9.86 7.85
CA GLY A 105 9.92 9.74 6.40
C GLY A 105 9.45 10.98 5.63
N GLN A 106 8.38 11.64 6.06
CA GLN A 106 7.93 12.89 5.48
C GLN A 106 8.91 14.03 5.74
N LYS A 107 9.37 14.20 6.99
CA LYS A 107 10.39 15.20 7.36
C LYS A 107 11.68 15.01 6.58
N ASN A 108 12.16 13.77 6.46
CA ASN A 108 13.37 13.45 5.70
C ASN A 108 13.25 13.81 4.22
N ARG A 109 12.08 13.60 3.59
CA ARG A 109 11.83 14.00 2.20
C ARG A 109 11.72 15.51 2.03
N ALA A 110 11.19 16.23 3.02
CA ALA A 110 11.07 17.69 2.98
C ALA A 110 12.42 18.39 3.20
N ALA A 111 13.28 17.83 4.06
CA ALA A 111 14.59 18.38 4.39
C ALA A 111 15.63 18.21 3.26
N MET A 112 15.42 17.27 2.34
CA MET A 112 16.34 16.98 1.23
C MET A 112 15.67 17.31 -0.10
N PRO A 113 16.16 18.29 -0.88
CA PRO A 113 15.63 18.54 -2.22
C PRO A 113 15.85 17.29 -3.08
N ALA A 114 14.75 16.61 -3.44
CA ALA A 114 14.73 15.29 -4.10
C ALA A 114 15.56 15.18 -5.41
N HIS A 115 16.00 16.31 -5.96
CA HIS A 115 16.75 16.40 -7.21
C HIS A 115 18.29 16.47 -7.03
N LYS A 116 18.82 16.58 -5.80
CA LYS A 116 20.26 16.84 -5.62
C LYS A 116 21.14 15.65 -5.27
N LEU A 117 20.60 14.54 -4.77
CA LEU A 117 21.43 13.42 -4.28
C LEU A 117 20.80 12.06 -4.55
N HIS A 118 21.43 11.28 -5.45
CA HIS A 118 21.18 9.84 -5.55
C HIS A 118 21.63 9.19 -4.23
N THR A 119 20.66 8.77 -3.44
CA THR A 119 20.85 8.16 -2.13
C THR A 119 20.05 6.87 -2.06
N ALA A 120 20.44 5.96 -1.16
CA ALA A 120 19.64 4.78 -0.83
C ALA A 120 18.46 5.18 0.08
N GLY A 121 17.60 6.10 -0.39
CA GLY A 121 16.48 6.65 0.38
C GLY A 121 16.83 7.91 1.19
N SER A 122 16.66 7.87 2.51
CA SER A 122 16.83 9.06 3.37
C SER A 122 18.23 9.25 3.97
N ILE A 123 19.21 8.43 3.57
CA ILE A 123 20.61 8.50 4.04
C ILE A 123 21.56 8.34 2.84
N SER A 124 22.75 8.95 2.91
CA SER A 124 23.77 8.82 1.86
C SER A 124 24.24 7.37 1.68
N PHE A 125 24.77 7.03 0.50
CA PHE A 125 25.33 5.69 0.26
C PHE A 125 26.49 5.35 1.21
N GLY A 126 27.32 6.34 1.56
CA GLY A 126 28.40 6.16 2.55
C GLY A 126 27.87 5.81 3.94
N GLU A 127 26.80 6.49 4.39
CA GLU A 127 26.13 6.18 5.66
C GLU A 127 25.44 4.82 5.62
N HIS A 128 24.82 4.47 4.49
CA HIS A 128 24.21 3.15 4.30
C HIS A 128 25.23 2.02 4.42
N LYS A 129 26.44 2.21 3.85
CA LYS A 129 27.55 1.26 4.00
C LYS A 129 27.97 1.12 5.47
N ARG A 130 28.11 2.23 6.20
CA ARG A 130 28.52 2.20 7.63
C ARG A 130 27.55 1.43 8.53
N ARG A 131 26.24 1.53 8.27
CA ARG A 131 25.20 0.85 9.08
C ARG A 131 25.02 -0.63 8.77
N LYS A 132 25.63 -1.12 7.68
CA LYS A 132 25.61 -2.52 7.28
C LYS A 132 26.85 -3.30 7.77
N VAL A 133 27.70 -2.66 8.57
CA VAL A 133 28.83 -3.27 9.28
C VAL A 133 28.42 -3.51 10.72
#